data_AF-A0A610UM20-F1
#
_entry.id   AF-A0A610UM20-F1
#
_cell.length_a   1.000
_cell.length_b   1.000
_cell.length_c   1.000
_cell.angle_alpha   90.00
_cell.angle_beta   90.00
_cell.angle_gamma   90.00
#
_symmetry.space_group_name_H-M   'P 1'
#
loop_
_entity.id
_entity.type
_entity.pdbx_description
1 polymer ?
#
loop_
_entity_poly.entity_id
_entity_poly.type
_entity_poly.pdbx_seq_one_letter_code
_entity_poly.pdbx_strand_id
1 'polypeptide(L)'
;MQEKINELKDYAELAQASYFYFDLEDCILQENETIITLNELLNLSYNGKIAGKKEKVGQKYSFISKGELNGEFGELQTKNFIQRYEVQFHQPNTTSGFSATLFYDKQKDEFIVGFRGTEGFWNIDTMQDITLSLNGNIQSSSLLEFLEQVNKIIKNKHKRIIFVGHSLGEIWGMQ
;
A
#
# COMPACT_ATOMS: atom_id res chain seq x y z
N MET A 1 25.30 -11.58 -6.34
CA MET A 1 25.37 -10.10 -6.23
C MET A 1 24.25 -9.45 -7.04
N GLN A 2 24.10 -9.82 -8.32
CA GLN A 2 23.02 -9.32 -9.17
C GLN A 2 21.60 -9.60 -8.63
N GLU A 3 21.35 -10.81 -8.12
CA GLU A 3 20.05 -11.18 -7.53
C GLU A 3 19.68 -10.31 -6.33
N LYS A 4 20.61 -10.13 -5.38
CA LYS A 4 20.40 -9.26 -4.21
C LYS A 4 20.12 -7.80 -4.60
N ILE A 5 20.76 -7.30 -5.66
CA ILE A 5 20.51 -5.95 -6.16
C ILE A 5 19.10 -5.85 -6.77
N ASN A 6 18.66 -6.88 -7.48
CA ASN A 6 17.31 -6.92 -8.05
C ASN A 6 16.24 -7.01 -6.96
N GLU A 7 16.46 -7.81 -5.91
CA GLU A 7 15.57 -7.86 -4.74
C GLU A 7 15.45 -6.51 -4.04
N LEU A 8 16.56 -5.81 -3.83
CA LEU A 8 16.54 -4.47 -3.24
C LEU A 8 15.76 -3.47 -4.10
N LYS A 9 15.86 -3.56 -5.43
CA LYS A 9 15.06 -2.74 -6.35
C LYS A 9 13.57 -3.06 -6.26
N ASP A 10 13.22 -4.35 -6.20
CA ASP A 10 11.83 -4.79 -6.02
C ASP A 10 11.25 -4.23 -4.71
N TYR A 11 12.00 -4.33 -3.61
CA TYR A 11 11.58 -3.81 -2.31
C TYR A 11 11.50 -2.29 -2.27
N ALA A 12 12.40 -1.59 -2.98
CA ALA A 12 12.33 -0.14 -3.15
C ALA A 12 11.05 0.29 -3.87
N GLU A 13 10.70 -0.41 -4.96
CA GLU A 13 9.50 -0.14 -5.73
C GLU A 13 8.23 -0.41 -4.91
N LEU A 14 8.17 -1.50 -4.14
CA LEU A 14 7.05 -1.81 -3.24
C LEU A 14 6.95 -0.82 -2.07
N ALA A 15 8.09 -0.39 -1.52
CA ALA A 15 8.13 0.64 -0.50
C ALA A 15 7.60 1.97 -1.05
N GLN A 16 8.01 2.40 -2.24
CA GLN A 16 7.45 3.58 -2.91
C GLN A 16 5.95 3.40 -3.18
N ALA A 17 5.54 2.24 -3.70
CA ALA A 17 4.14 1.96 -4.00
C ALA A 17 3.24 2.05 -2.76
N SER A 18 3.76 1.72 -1.57
CA SER A 18 3.01 1.81 -0.32
C SER A 18 2.58 3.24 0.08
N TYR A 19 3.12 4.27 -0.57
CA TYR A 19 2.72 5.67 -0.39
C TYR A 19 1.52 6.09 -1.25
N PHE A 20 1.10 5.29 -2.22
CA PHE A 20 -0.03 5.62 -3.09
C PHE A 20 -1.38 5.38 -2.42
N TYR A 21 -2.38 6.17 -2.83
CA TYR A 21 -3.73 6.16 -2.24
C TYR A 21 -4.63 5.08 -2.87
N PHE A 22 -4.36 3.81 -2.56
CA PHE A 22 -5.13 2.69 -3.10
C PHE A 22 -6.60 2.67 -2.65
N ASP A 23 -6.95 3.42 -1.59
CA ASP A 23 -8.33 3.63 -1.16
C ASP A 23 -9.20 4.40 -2.18
N LEU A 24 -8.57 5.00 -3.20
CA LEU A 24 -9.24 5.72 -4.28
C LEU A 24 -9.57 4.85 -5.51
N GLU A 25 -9.24 3.55 -5.52
CA GLU A 25 -9.48 2.66 -6.68
C GLU A 25 -10.96 2.67 -7.12
N ASP A 26 -11.92 2.65 -6.20
CA ASP A 26 -13.35 2.66 -6.55
C ASP A 26 -13.94 4.07 -6.77
N CYS A 27 -13.10 5.09 -6.93
CA CYS A 27 -13.54 6.45 -7.22
C CYS A 27 -13.55 6.73 -8.73
N ILE A 28 -14.07 7.91 -9.10
CA ILE A 28 -14.01 8.42 -10.47
C ILE A 28 -13.16 9.70 -10.52
N LEU A 29 -12.53 9.94 -11.66
CA LEU A 29 -11.85 11.20 -11.93
C LEU A 29 -12.87 12.34 -12.12
N GLN A 30 -12.58 13.51 -11.55
CA GLN A 30 -13.44 14.68 -11.68
C GLN A 30 -13.56 15.18 -13.13
N GLU A 31 -12.50 15.06 -13.93
CA GLU A 31 -12.39 15.66 -15.26
C GLU A 31 -13.26 14.97 -16.32
N ASN A 32 -13.37 13.64 -16.24
CA ASN A 32 -13.95 12.81 -17.29
C ASN A 32 -14.77 11.63 -16.76
N GLU A 33 -14.93 11.53 -15.44
CA GLU A 33 -15.71 10.47 -14.78
C GLU A 33 -15.21 9.05 -15.05
N THR A 34 -13.95 8.92 -15.50
CA THR A 34 -13.28 7.62 -15.66
C THR A 34 -13.15 6.96 -14.29
N ILE A 35 -13.51 5.68 -14.22
CA ILE A 35 -13.29 4.85 -13.04
C ILE A 35 -11.78 4.72 -12.84
N ILE A 36 -11.33 5.02 -11.64
CA ILE A 36 -9.92 4.90 -11.28
C ILE A 36 -9.57 3.42 -11.23
N THR A 37 -8.39 3.06 -11.70
CA THR A 37 -7.84 1.71 -11.52
C THR A 37 -6.44 1.83 -10.95
N LEU A 38 -5.82 0.69 -10.65
CA LEU A 38 -4.40 0.65 -10.28
C LEU A 38 -3.50 1.40 -11.28
N ASN A 39 -3.86 1.48 -12.58
CA ASN A 39 -3.10 2.28 -13.54
C ASN A 39 -3.13 3.78 -13.21
N GLU A 40 -4.32 4.34 -12.98
CA GLU A 40 -4.50 5.76 -12.65
C GLU A 40 -3.87 6.11 -11.30
N LEU A 41 -3.90 5.18 -10.33
CA LEU A 41 -3.33 5.39 -9.00
C LEU A 41 -1.80 5.46 -9.02
N LEU A 42 -1.15 4.64 -9.84
CA LEU A 42 0.30 4.52 -9.87
C LEU A 42 0.97 5.50 -10.84
N ASN A 43 0.31 5.80 -11.96
CA ASN A 43 0.95 6.47 -13.08
C ASN A 43 1.06 7.99 -12.89
N LEU A 44 2.27 8.51 -13.09
CA LEU A 44 2.61 9.94 -12.98
C LEU A 44 1.72 10.84 -13.85
N SER A 45 1.19 10.35 -14.98
CA SER A 45 0.30 11.15 -15.84
C SER A 45 -1.04 11.52 -15.17
N TYR A 46 -1.38 10.85 -14.08
CA TYR A 46 -2.59 11.11 -13.29
C TYR A 46 -2.30 11.82 -11.97
N ASN A 47 -1.02 12.08 -11.66
CA ASN A 47 -0.64 12.87 -10.50
C ASN A 47 -1.33 14.24 -10.53
N GLY A 48 -1.90 14.65 -9.41
CA GLY A 48 -2.63 15.91 -9.34
C GLY A 48 -4.12 15.83 -9.68
N LYS A 49 -4.59 14.69 -10.21
CA LYS A 49 -6.00 14.57 -10.59
C LYS A 49 -6.88 14.28 -9.38
N ILE A 50 -8.05 14.89 -9.37
CA ILE A 50 -9.00 14.76 -8.26
C ILE A 50 -9.86 13.52 -8.45
N ALA A 51 -9.85 12.67 -7.45
CA ALA A 51 -10.69 11.48 -7.31
C ALA A 51 -11.89 11.79 -6.41
N GLY A 52 -13.06 11.27 -6.77
CA GLY A 52 -14.25 11.43 -5.94
C GLY A 52 -15.37 10.48 -6.29
N LYS A 53 -16.53 10.70 -5.69
CA LYS A 53 -17.74 9.91 -5.94
C LYS A 53 -18.89 10.80 -6.34
N LYS A 54 -19.79 10.26 -7.17
CA LYS A 54 -21.09 10.89 -7.42
C LYS A 54 -22.07 10.46 -6.36
N GLU A 55 -22.50 11.41 -5.55
CA GLU A 55 -23.49 11.20 -4.52
C GLU A 55 -24.77 11.96 -4.86
N LYS A 56 -25.91 11.38 -4.53
CA LYS A 56 -27.21 12.01 -4.74
C LYS A 56 -27.48 12.99 -3.60
N VAL A 57 -27.50 14.28 -3.90
CA VAL A 57 -27.84 15.34 -2.97
C VAL A 57 -29.20 15.91 -3.36
N GLY A 58 -30.24 15.50 -2.64
CA GLY A 58 -31.63 15.81 -2.97
C GLY A 58 -32.06 15.15 -4.29
N GLN A 59 -32.39 15.94 -5.31
CA GLN A 59 -32.80 15.46 -6.63
C GLN A 59 -31.68 15.47 -7.69
N LYS A 60 -30.46 15.89 -7.33
CA LYS A 60 -29.33 16.02 -8.27
C LYS A 60 -28.16 15.15 -7.82
N TYR A 61 -27.34 14.73 -8.78
CA TYR A 61 -26.03 14.14 -8.50
C TYR A 61 -24.98 15.24 -8.44
N SER A 62 -24.17 15.23 -7.40
CA SER A 62 -23.04 16.11 -7.23
C SER A 62 -21.76 15.29 -7.05
N PHE A 63 -20.67 15.79 -7.60
CA PHE A 63 -19.35 15.21 -7.37
C PHE A 63 -18.85 15.61 -5.99
N ILE A 64 -18.44 14.62 -5.19
CA ILE A 64 -17.84 14.80 -3.87
C ILE A 64 -16.39 14.34 -3.95
N SER A 65 -15.46 15.29 -3.86
CA SER A 65 -14.02 15.00 -3.83
C SER A 65 -13.67 14.13 -2.62
N LYS A 66 -12.82 13.13 -2.84
CA LYS A 66 -12.26 12.25 -1.80
C LYS A 66 -10.76 12.44 -1.64
N GLY A 67 -10.04 12.82 -2.70
CA GLY A 67 -8.61 13.04 -2.64
C GLY A 67 -7.99 13.37 -3.99
N GLU A 68 -6.67 13.55 -3.97
CA GLU A 68 -5.85 13.79 -5.15
C GLU A 68 -4.95 12.56 -5.37
N LEU A 69 -4.83 12.13 -6.63
CA LEU A 69 -3.95 11.04 -7.00
C LEU A 69 -2.49 11.48 -6.91
N ASN A 70 -1.63 10.61 -6.36
CA ASN A 70 -0.21 10.86 -6.13
C ASN A 70 0.70 9.86 -6.84
N GLY A 71 0.25 9.26 -7.94
CA GLY A 71 1.06 8.34 -8.74
C GLY A 71 2.37 8.97 -9.20
N GLU A 72 3.46 8.25 -9.10
CA GLU A 72 4.81 8.72 -9.50
C GLU A 72 5.49 7.79 -10.50
N PHE A 73 4.89 6.65 -10.79
CA PHE A 73 5.49 5.67 -11.69
C PHE A 73 5.37 6.13 -13.14
N GLY A 74 6.45 5.92 -13.89
CA GLY A 74 6.39 6.04 -15.35
C GLY A 74 5.42 5.02 -15.95
N GLU A 75 4.96 5.24 -17.17
CA GLU A 75 3.98 4.36 -17.83
C GLU A 75 4.46 2.89 -17.90
N LEU A 76 5.73 2.68 -18.27
CA LEU A 76 6.30 1.33 -18.34
C LEU A 76 6.44 0.69 -16.96
N GLN A 77 6.84 1.46 -15.95
CA GLN A 77 6.96 0.99 -14.57
C GLN A 77 5.59 0.58 -14.03
N THR A 78 4.57 1.40 -14.25
CA THR A 78 3.17 1.11 -13.88
C THR A 78 2.69 -0.21 -14.51
N LYS A 79 2.91 -0.38 -15.83
CA LYS A 79 2.53 -1.61 -16.54
C LYS A 79 3.22 -2.84 -15.94
N ASN A 80 4.52 -2.75 -15.70
CA ASN A 80 5.30 -3.85 -15.11
C ASN A 80 4.82 -4.17 -13.69
N PHE A 81 4.55 -3.14 -12.89
CA PHE A 81 4.06 -3.28 -11.52
C PHE A 81 2.71 -4.02 -11.49
N ILE A 82 1.72 -3.58 -12.27
CA ILE A 82 0.38 -4.18 -12.32
C ILE A 82 0.43 -5.63 -12.84
N GLN A 83 1.33 -5.92 -13.78
CA GLN A 83 1.52 -7.27 -14.29
C GLN A 83 2.09 -8.22 -13.24
N ARG A 84 2.93 -7.73 -12.33
CA ARG A 84 3.62 -8.55 -11.33
C ARG A 84 2.94 -8.58 -9.96
N TYR A 85 2.46 -7.43 -9.48
CA TYR A 85 1.92 -7.29 -8.14
C TYR A 85 0.41 -7.11 -8.14
N GLU A 86 -0.22 -7.60 -7.08
CA GLU A 86 -1.63 -7.33 -6.77
C GLU A 86 -1.71 -6.68 -5.40
N VAL A 87 -2.54 -5.64 -5.27
CA VAL A 87 -2.88 -5.06 -3.96
C VAL A 87 -3.95 -5.93 -3.33
N GLN A 88 -3.62 -6.61 -2.24
CA GLN A 88 -4.54 -7.50 -1.53
C GLN A 88 -5.31 -6.77 -0.44
N PHE A 89 -4.66 -5.82 0.22
CA PHE A 89 -5.26 -5.00 1.26
C PHE A 89 -4.46 -3.71 1.44
N HIS A 90 -5.16 -2.58 1.55
CA HIS A 90 -4.56 -1.30 1.85
C HIS A 90 -5.21 -0.72 3.09
N GLN A 91 -4.39 -0.38 4.08
CA GLN A 91 -4.78 0.44 5.22
C GLN A 91 -4.34 1.87 4.93
N PRO A 92 -5.27 2.79 4.61
CA PRO A 92 -4.94 4.21 4.45
C PRO A 92 -4.49 4.80 5.79
N ASN A 93 -3.90 6.01 5.73
CA ASN A 93 -3.43 6.73 6.90
C ASN A 93 -4.50 6.80 7.99
N THR A 94 -4.21 6.16 9.12
CA THR A 94 -5.01 6.28 10.34
C THR A 94 -4.70 7.59 11.06
N THR A 95 -5.48 7.93 12.09
CA THR A 95 -5.25 9.13 12.91
C THR A 95 -3.89 9.14 13.62
N SER A 96 -3.28 7.97 13.84
CA SER A 96 -1.93 7.83 14.38
C SER A 96 -0.82 8.01 13.33
N GLY A 97 -1.18 8.17 12.05
CA GLY A 97 -0.24 8.24 10.93
C GLY A 97 0.21 6.89 10.40
N PHE A 98 -0.34 5.77 10.90
CA PHE A 98 -0.04 4.43 10.38
C PHE A 98 -0.74 4.18 9.04
N SER A 99 0.01 3.66 8.06
CA SER A 99 -0.49 3.19 6.76
C SER A 99 0.39 2.05 6.25
N ALA A 100 -0.24 1.04 5.66
CA ALA A 100 0.44 -0.15 5.16
C ALA A 100 -0.35 -0.80 4.04
N THR A 101 0.35 -1.50 3.16
CA THR A 101 -0.27 -2.20 2.02
C THR A 101 0.27 -3.63 1.96
N LEU A 102 -0.62 -4.60 1.88
CA LEU A 102 -0.31 -5.98 1.57
C LEU A 102 -0.36 -6.16 0.05
N PHE A 103 0.78 -6.50 -0.52
CA PHE A 103 0.96 -6.89 -1.91
C PHE A 103 1.11 -8.40 -2.04
N TYR A 104 0.76 -8.91 -3.21
CA TYR A 104 1.05 -10.27 -3.63
C TYR A 104 1.91 -10.26 -4.90
N ASP A 105 3.10 -10.86 -4.85
CA ASP A 105 3.97 -11.02 -6.01
C ASP A 105 3.59 -12.29 -6.76
N LYS A 106 2.98 -12.14 -7.93
CA LYS A 106 2.54 -13.25 -8.79
C LYS A 106 3.69 -14.06 -9.36
N GLN A 107 4.89 -13.48 -9.48
CA GLN A 107 6.05 -14.16 -10.04
C GLN A 107 6.78 -15.01 -9.00
N LYS A 108 6.89 -14.49 -7.77
CA LYS A 108 7.57 -15.17 -6.66
C LYS A 108 6.63 -15.98 -5.76
N ASP A 109 5.32 -15.87 -5.98
CA ASP A 109 4.29 -16.59 -5.23
C ASP A 109 4.30 -16.25 -3.72
N GLU A 110 4.59 -15.00 -3.36
CA GLU A 110 4.80 -14.55 -1.98
C GLU A 110 4.03 -13.27 -1.63
N PHE A 111 3.82 -13.04 -0.33
CA PHE A 111 3.18 -11.83 0.18
C PHE A 111 4.23 -10.82 0.62
N ILE A 112 4.00 -9.55 0.34
CA ILE A 112 4.87 -8.46 0.79
C ILE A 112 4.03 -7.39 1.46
N VAL A 113 4.37 -7.02 2.70
CA VAL A 113 3.78 -5.89 3.41
C VAL A 113 4.70 -4.68 3.22
N GLY A 114 4.21 -3.66 2.53
CA GLY A 114 4.87 -2.36 2.41
C GLY A 114 4.32 -1.36 3.43
N PHE A 115 5.18 -0.87 4.31
CA PHE A 115 4.83 0.17 5.28
C PHE A 115 5.17 1.56 4.76
N ARG A 116 4.23 2.50 4.93
CA ARG A 116 4.47 3.92 4.73
C ARG A 116 5.17 4.47 5.97
N GLY A 117 6.37 5.02 5.82
CA GLY A 117 7.15 5.53 6.95
C GLY A 117 6.56 6.80 7.56
N THR A 118 6.57 6.87 8.89
CA THR A 118 6.63 8.11 9.68
C THR A 118 7.89 8.07 10.53
N GLU A 119 8.57 9.21 10.66
CA GLU A 119 9.72 9.34 11.54
C GLU A 119 9.34 8.90 12.96
N GLY A 120 9.97 7.85 13.48
CA GLY A 120 9.76 7.32 14.84
C GLY A 120 8.88 6.07 14.96
N PHE A 121 8.18 5.61 13.91
CA PHE A 121 7.40 4.36 13.98
C PHE A 121 8.28 3.11 13.88
N TRP A 122 9.49 3.17 13.32
CA TRP A 122 10.31 2.00 12.97
C TRP A 122 11.64 1.91 13.72
N ASN A 123 11.63 2.19 15.01
CA ASN A 123 12.75 1.86 15.87
C ASN A 123 12.82 0.32 16.05
N ILE A 124 13.98 -0.24 16.39
CA ILE A 124 14.16 -1.68 16.67
C ILE A 124 13.11 -2.22 17.66
N ASP A 125 12.66 -1.34 18.58
CA ASP A 125 11.59 -1.59 19.55
C ASP A 125 10.26 -1.97 18.88
N THR A 126 9.86 -1.29 17.80
CA THR A 126 8.60 -1.59 17.09
C THR A 126 8.64 -2.93 16.37
N MET A 127 9.81 -3.37 15.90
CA MET A 127 9.95 -4.72 15.33
C MET A 127 9.75 -5.80 16.40
N GLN A 128 10.24 -5.52 17.61
CA GLN A 128 10.01 -6.36 18.76
C GLN A 128 8.54 -6.33 19.17
N ASP A 129 7.88 -5.17 19.14
CA ASP A 129 6.44 -5.02 19.38
C ASP A 129 5.56 -5.70 18.34
N ILE A 130 5.94 -5.72 17.06
CA ILE A 130 5.25 -6.54 16.03
C ILE A 130 5.36 -8.02 16.38
N THR A 131 6.56 -8.47 16.75
CA THR A 131 6.79 -9.87 17.12
C THR A 131 6.02 -10.22 18.40
N LEU A 132 5.97 -9.32 19.39
CA LEU A 132 5.28 -9.49 20.67
C LEU A 132 3.75 -9.39 20.53
N SER A 133 3.24 -8.51 19.67
CA SER A 133 1.81 -8.35 19.40
C SER A 133 1.24 -9.55 18.63
N LEU A 134 1.99 -10.10 17.68
CA LEU A 134 1.66 -11.39 17.06
C LEU A 134 1.65 -12.55 18.08
N ASN A 135 2.36 -12.40 19.21
CA ASN A 135 2.42 -13.38 20.30
C ASN A 135 1.38 -13.14 21.42
N GLY A 136 0.43 -12.21 21.23
CA GLY A 136 -0.79 -12.14 22.05
C GLY A 136 -0.75 -11.24 23.28
N ASN A 137 0.22 -10.32 23.36
CA ASN A 137 0.21 -9.24 24.35
C ASN A 137 -0.10 -7.92 23.62
N ILE A 138 -0.75 -6.94 24.28
CA ILE A 138 -0.78 -5.48 23.95
C ILE A 138 -2.14 -4.88 23.52
N GLN A 139 -2.32 -3.61 23.93
CA GLN A 139 -3.36 -2.62 23.58
C GLN A 139 -3.60 -2.48 22.06
N SER A 140 -4.83 -2.13 21.66
CA SER A 140 -5.24 -1.97 20.25
C SER A 140 -4.51 -0.82 19.55
N SER A 141 -3.55 -1.15 18.69
CA SER A 141 -2.91 -0.22 17.76
C SER A 141 -3.37 -0.49 16.32
N SER A 142 -3.34 0.53 15.45
CA SER A 142 -3.67 0.39 14.02
C SER A 142 -2.86 -0.71 13.32
N LEU A 143 -1.65 -1.00 13.83
CA LEU A 143 -0.78 -2.07 13.34
C LEU A 143 -1.33 -3.45 13.65
N LEU A 144 -1.83 -3.68 14.86
CA LEU A 144 -2.42 -4.98 15.23
C LEU A 144 -3.66 -5.27 14.38
N GLU A 145 -4.54 -4.28 14.21
CA GLU A 145 -5.73 -4.42 13.35
C GLU A 145 -5.34 -4.74 11.91
N PHE A 146 -4.32 -4.07 11.37
CA PHE A 146 -3.78 -4.39 10.05
C PHE A 146 -3.23 -5.82 9.97
N LEU A 147 -2.42 -6.23 10.94
CA LEU A 147 -1.84 -7.58 10.97
C LEU A 147 -2.90 -8.67 11.12
N GLU A 148 -3.97 -8.43 11.88
CA GLU A 148 -5.12 -9.34 11.96
C GLU A 148 -5.81 -9.49 10.60
N GLN A 149 -6.00 -8.40 9.86
CA GLN A 149 -6.57 -8.43 8.53
C GLN A 149 -5.66 -9.17 7.54
N VAL A 150 -4.35 -8.89 7.58
CA VAL A 150 -3.35 -9.64 6.80
C VAL A 150 -3.43 -11.12 7.12
N ASN A 151 -3.43 -11.50 8.41
CA ASN A 151 -3.53 -12.88 8.85
C ASN A 151 -4.79 -13.57 8.31
N LYS A 152 -5.95 -12.89 8.29
CA LYS A 152 -7.18 -13.43 7.70
C LYS A 152 -7.04 -13.70 6.19
N ILE A 153 -6.38 -12.81 5.45
CA ILE A 153 -6.20 -12.93 3.99
C ILE A 153 -5.24 -14.06 3.63
N ILE A 154 -4.17 -14.21 4.39
CA ILE A 154 -3.13 -15.22 4.11
C ILE A 154 -3.40 -16.55 4.82
N LYS A 155 -4.43 -16.61 5.67
CA LYS A 155 -4.82 -17.83 6.39
C LYS A 155 -4.96 -18.98 5.39
N ASN A 156 -4.25 -20.07 5.64
CA ASN A 156 -4.18 -21.27 4.80
C ASN A 156 -3.43 -21.13 3.46
N LYS A 157 -2.78 -19.99 3.17
CA LYS A 157 -1.95 -19.85 1.97
C LYS A 157 -0.53 -20.40 2.15
N HIS A 158 -0.07 -20.63 3.39
CA HIS A 158 1.25 -21.21 3.73
C HIS A 158 2.43 -20.60 2.95
N LYS A 159 2.40 -19.27 2.77
CA LYS A 159 3.39 -18.51 1.99
C LYS A 159 4.26 -17.66 2.90
N ARG A 160 5.48 -17.38 2.43
CA ARG A 160 6.37 -16.40 3.06
C ARG A 160 5.71 -15.02 3.01
N ILE A 161 5.94 -14.25 4.08
CA ILE A 161 5.56 -12.84 4.15
C ILE A 161 6.85 -12.05 4.29
N ILE A 162 7.06 -11.10 3.39
CA ILE A 162 8.19 -10.19 3.44
C ILE A 162 7.69 -8.84 3.95
N PHE A 163 8.41 -8.22 4.87
CA PHE A 163 8.12 -6.86 5.31
C PHE A 163 9.12 -5.90 4.69
N VAL A 164 8.60 -4.86 4.02
CA VAL A 164 9.39 -3.80 3.39
C VAL A 164 8.94 -2.42 3.86
N GLY A 165 9.87 -1.48 3.89
CA GLY A 165 9.61 -0.10 4.27
C GLY A 165 10.85 0.76 4.07
N HIS A 166 10.65 2.08 4.19
CA HIS A 166 11.72 3.06 4.14
C HIS A 166 11.83 3.75 5.50
N SER A 167 12.94 3.54 6.21
CA SER A 167 13.36 4.41 7.32
C SER A 167 14.38 5.42 6.80
N LEU A 168 14.77 6.43 7.58
CA LEU A 168 15.58 7.59 7.17
C LEU A 168 16.90 7.20 6.45
N GLY A 169 16.82 6.90 5.15
CA GLY A 169 17.95 6.52 4.28
C GLY A 169 18.14 5.01 4.00
N GLU A 170 17.27 4.12 4.47
CA GLU A 170 17.46 2.66 4.31
C GLU A 170 16.19 1.92 3.87
N ILE A 171 16.34 1.04 2.87
CA ILE A 171 15.33 0.10 2.39
C ILE A 171 15.67 -1.28 2.94
N TRP A 172 14.72 -1.89 3.63
CA TRP A 172 14.90 -3.21 4.25
C TRP A 172 13.85 -4.20 3.76
N GLY A 173 14.24 -5.48 3.71
CA GLY A 173 13.36 -6.61 3.45
C GLY A 173 13.66 -7.71 4.47
N MET A 174 12.67 -8.11 5.27
CA MET A 174 12.80 -9.20 6.24
C MET A 174 11.88 -10.36 5.85
N GLN A 175 12.42 -11.59 5.92
CA GLN A 175 11.74 -12.85 5.57
C GLN A 175 11.16 -13.55 6.79
#